data_AF-A0A7J3W5J6-F1
#
_entry.id   AF-A0A7J3W5J6-F1
#
_cell.length_a   1.000
_cell.length_b   1.000
_cell.length_c   1.000
_cell.angle_alpha   90.00
_cell.angle_beta   90.00
_cell.angle_gamma   90.00
#
_symmetry.space_group_name_H-M   'P 1'
#
loop_
_entity.id
_entity.type
_entity.pdbx_description
1 polymer ?
#
loop_
_entity_poly.entity_id
_entity_poly.type
_entity_poly.pdbx_seq_one_letter_code
_entity_poly.pdbx_strand_id
1 'polypeptide(L)'
;MANHIISVFDFRRPTSYSDAFEVLKENKIIDESLAERLKEMTKFRNFLVHRYAFVQKEKLIEIVNHDIKDIKEFVRVVLKLIKK
;
A
#
# COMPACT_ATOMS: atom_id res chain seq x y z
N MET A 1 -0.90 -3.97 -8.07
CA MET A 1 0.27 -3.16 -8.48
C MET A 1 1.55 -3.64 -7.84
N ALA A 2 1.72 -3.60 -6.51
CA ALA A 2 2.95 -4.08 -5.86
C ALA A 2 3.36 -5.51 -6.29
N ASN A 3 2.45 -6.50 -6.22
CA ASN A 3 2.71 -7.86 -6.69
C ASN A 3 3.09 -7.95 -8.17
N HIS A 4 2.56 -7.06 -9.00
CA HIS A 4 2.92 -7.02 -10.43
C HIS A 4 4.37 -6.52 -10.60
N ILE A 5 4.77 -5.48 -9.87
CA ILE A 5 6.15 -4.99 -9.86
C ILE A 5 7.09 -6.11 -9.39
N ILE A 6 6.78 -6.76 -8.27
CA ILE A 6 7.54 -7.89 -7.74
C ILE A 6 7.72 -8.98 -8.81
N SER A 7 6.66 -9.33 -9.54
CA SER A 7 6.72 -10.33 -10.60
C SER A 7 7.55 -9.91 -11.80
N VAL A 8 7.51 -8.62 -12.18
CA VAL A 8 8.28 -8.09 -13.33
C VAL A 8 9.78 -8.05 -13.03
N PHE A 9 10.15 -7.72 -11.79
CA PHE A 9 11.55 -7.59 -11.37
C PHE A 9 12.11 -8.87 -10.71
N ASP A 10 11.37 -9.98 -10.75
CA ASP A 10 11.73 -11.28 -10.15
C ASP A 10 12.18 -11.19 -8.68
N PHE A 11 11.48 -10.36 -7.89
CA PHE A 11 11.73 -10.24 -6.46
C PHE A 11 11.14 -11.41 -5.68
N ARG A 12 11.54 -11.57 -4.42
CA ARG A 12 10.98 -12.61 -3.54
C ARG A 12 9.45 -12.50 -3.49
N ARG A 13 8.78 -13.66 -3.46
CA ARG A 13 7.33 -13.70 -3.35
C ARG A 13 6.88 -13.17 -1.98
N PRO A 14 5.92 -12.23 -1.92
CA PRO A 14 5.38 -11.78 -0.66
C PRO A 14 4.43 -12.83 -0.07
N THR A 15 4.45 -12.92 1.25
CA THR A 15 3.61 -13.81 2.07
C THR A 15 2.25 -13.20 2.42
N SER A 16 2.12 -11.88 2.26
CA SER A 16 0.88 -11.12 2.49
C SER A 16 0.87 -9.82 1.68
N TYR A 17 -0.28 -9.13 1.65
CA TYR A 17 -0.36 -7.81 1.03
C TYR A 17 0.55 -6.77 1.72
N SER A 18 0.69 -6.81 3.04
CA SER A 18 1.63 -5.95 3.76
C SER A 18 3.09 -6.30 3.46
N ASP A 19 3.38 -7.59 3.30
CA ASP A 19 4.72 -8.07 2.93
C ASP A 19 5.11 -7.64 1.50
N ALA A 20 4.15 -7.45 0.59
CA ALA A 20 4.43 -6.91 -0.73
C ALA A 20 5.11 -5.53 -0.68
N PHE A 21 4.74 -4.66 0.27
CA PHE A 21 5.41 -3.38 0.45
C PHE A 21 6.77 -3.51 1.13
N GLU A 22 7.00 -4.55 1.94
CA GLU A 22 8.33 -4.84 2.47
C GLU A 22 9.28 -5.27 1.35
N VAL A 23 8.84 -6.14 0.44
CA VAL A 23 9.64 -6.55 -0.73
C VAL A 23 10.05 -5.34 -1.56
N LEU A 24 9.16 -4.37 -1.75
CA LEU A 24 9.49 -3.14 -2.48
C LEU A 24 10.50 -2.27 -1.73
N LYS A 25 10.41 -2.19 -0.39
CA LYS A 25 11.38 -1.48 0.46
C LYS A 25 12.77 -2.14 0.38
N GLU A 26 12.83 -3.46 0.53
CA GLU A 26 14.07 -4.25 0.43
C GLU A 26 14.82 -3.97 -0.88
N ASN A 27 14.07 -3.81 -1.97
CA ASN A 27 14.60 -3.52 -3.31
C ASN A 27 14.72 -2.01 -3.62
N LYS A 28 14.59 -1.14 -2.60
CA LYS A 28 14.74 0.32 -2.70
C LYS A 28 13.79 0.99 -3.72
N ILE A 29 12.67 0.34 -4.00
CA ILE A 29 11.62 0.88 -4.87
C ILE A 29 10.86 1.98 -4.14
N ILE A 30 10.59 1.77 -2.85
CA ILE A 30 9.99 2.75 -1.94
C ILE A 30 10.88 2.91 -0.70
N ASP A 31 10.80 4.07 -0.05
CA ASP A 31 11.49 4.28 1.23
C ASP A 31 10.75 3.61 2.41
N GLU A 32 11.44 3.55 3.55
CA GLU A 32 10.91 2.94 4.78
C GLU A 32 9.63 3.62 5.26
N SER A 33 9.59 4.95 5.22
CA SER A 33 8.45 5.73 5.69
C SER A 33 7.19 5.42 4.87
N LEU A 34 7.32 5.36 3.55
CA LEU A 34 6.23 5.01 2.64
C LEU A 34 5.83 3.54 2.78
N ALA A 35 6.78 2.63 2.96
CA ALA A 35 6.50 1.22 3.19
C ALA A 35 5.68 0.99 4.47
N GLU A 36 6.02 1.66 5.57
CA GLU A 36 5.28 1.57 6.83
C GLU A 36 3.86 2.11 6.69
N ARG A 37 3.68 3.29 6.08
CA ARG A 37 2.33 3.86 5.85
C ARG A 37 1.46 2.94 4.99
N LEU A 38 2.00 2.40 3.90
CA LEU A 38 1.27 1.48 3.02
C LEU A 38 0.92 0.15 3.71
N LYS A 39 1.79 -0.34 4.60
CA LYS A 39 1.48 -1.52 5.42
C LYS A 39 0.32 -1.27 6.37
N GLU A 40 0.32 -0.14 7.07
CA GLU A 40 -0.78 0.26 7.96
C GLU A 40 -2.09 0.43 7.19
N MET A 41 -2.06 1.05 6.01
CA MET A 41 -3.22 1.11 5.11
C MET A 41 -3.78 -0.27 4.74
N THR A 42 -2.90 -1.25 4.54
CA THR A 42 -3.33 -2.61 4.20
C THR A 42 -4.11 -3.26 5.34
N LYS A 43 -3.65 -3.04 6.58
CA LYS A 43 -4.36 -3.49 7.79
C LYS A 43 -5.68 -2.74 7.96
N PHE A 44 -5.67 -1.44 7.68
CA PHE A 44 -6.87 -0.62 7.76
C PHE A 44 -7.95 -1.04 6.74
N ARG A 45 -7.58 -1.34 5.49
CA ARG A 45 -8.50 -1.93 4.50
C ARG A 45 -9.16 -3.21 5.06
N ASN A 46 -8.36 -4.11 5.65
CA ASN A 46 -8.88 -5.33 6.24
C ASN A 46 -9.83 -5.04 7.41
N PHE A 47 -9.46 -4.09 8.27
CA PHE A 47 -10.33 -3.61 9.35
C PHE A 47 -11.65 -3.07 8.80
N LEU A 48 -11.63 -2.23 7.76
CA LEU A 48 -12.83 -1.68 7.15
C LEU A 48 -13.76 -2.76 6.63
N VAL A 49 -13.25 -3.73 5.86
CA VAL A 49 -14.08 -4.83 5.34
C VAL A 49 -14.75 -5.61 6.47
N HIS A 50 -14.03 -5.86 7.57
CA HIS A 50 -14.55 -6.63 8.71
C HIS A 50 -15.42 -5.81 9.68
N ARG A 51 -15.32 -4.48 9.68
CA ARG A 51 -16.00 -3.59 10.64
C ARG A 51 -17.01 -2.66 9.99
N TYR A 52 -17.13 -2.66 8.67
CA TYR A 52 -18.08 -1.81 7.92
C TYR A 52 -19.53 -1.99 8.39
N ALA A 53 -19.87 -3.16 8.92
CA ALA A 53 -21.19 -3.44 9.49
C ALA A 53 -21.51 -2.62 10.76
N PHE A 54 -20.52 -1.97 11.39
CA PHE A 54 -20.65 -1.35 12.72
C PHE A 54 -20.09 0.10 12.81
N VAL A 55 -19.53 0.67 11.73
CA VAL A 55 -18.83 1.97 11.77
C VAL A 55 -19.70 3.11 11.23
N GLN A 56 -19.73 4.25 11.94
CA GLN A 56 -20.43 5.48 11.55
C GLN A 56 -19.75 6.17 10.36
N LYS A 57 -20.55 6.66 9.40
CA LYS A 57 -20.12 7.19 8.09
C LYS A 57 -19.08 8.31 8.17
N GLU A 58 -19.16 9.17 9.19
CA GLU A 58 -18.36 10.40 9.28
C GLU A 58 -16.89 10.08 9.57
N LYS A 59 -16.63 9.15 10.50
CA LYS A 59 -15.27 8.64 10.79
C LYS A 59 -14.67 7.91 9.59
N LEU A 60 -15.51 7.25 8.79
CA LEU A 60 -15.06 6.54 7.60
C LEU A 60 -14.52 7.51 6.54
N ILE A 61 -15.19 8.65 6.32
CA ILE A 61 -14.82 9.63 5.29
C ILE A 61 -13.43 10.25 5.57
N GLU A 62 -13.15 10.62 6.82
CA GLU A 62 -11.83 11.16 7.18
C GLU A 62 -10.70 10.17 6.92
N ILE A 63 -10.91 8.90 7.26
CA ILE A 63 -9.84 7.92 7.13
C ILE A 63 -9.60 7.54 5.65
N VAL A 64 -10.67 7.40 4.87
CA VAL A 64 -10.57 7.19 3.41
C VAL A 64 -9.81 8.34 2.74
N ASN A 65 -9.99 9.59 3.20
CA ASN A 65 -9.27 10.73 2.65
C ASN A 65 -7.76 10.71 2.95
N HIS A 66 -7.34 10.23 4.12
CA HIS A 66 -5.93 10.06 4.46
C HIS A 66 -5.27 8.98 3.59
N ASP A 67 -5.92 7.83 3.45
CA ASP A 67 -5.48 6.70 2.64
C ASP A 67 -5.21 7.06 1.17
N ILE A 68 -6.03 7.94 0.61
CA ILE A 68 -5.87 8.39 -0.79
C ILE A 68 -4.52 9.09 -1.01
N LYS A 69 -3.96 9.75 0.00
CA LYS A 69 -2.67 10.47 -0.14
C LYS A 69 -1.51 9.50 -0.31
N ASP A 70 -1.45 8.47 0.51
CA ASP A 70 -0.38 7.47 0.49
C ASP A 70 -0.45 6.62 -0.80
N ILE A 71 -1.67 6.31 -1.28
CA ILE A 71 -1.86 5.66 -2.59
C ILE A 71 -1.34 6.55 -3.73
N LYS A 72 -1.64 7.86 -3.70
CA LYS A 72 -1.15 8.80 -4.72
C LYS A 72 0.37 8.87 -4.74
N GLU A 73 1.01 8.84 -3.56
CA GLU A 73 2.45 8.83 -3.45
C GLU A 73 3.05 7.54 -4.02
N PHE A 74 2.49 6.39 -3.68
CA PHE A 74 2.90 5.11 -4.26
C PHE A 74 2.78 5.10 -5.80
N VAL A 75 1.65 5.55 -6.35
CA VAL A 75 1.45 5.64 -7.81
C VAL A 75 2.51 6.54 -8.46
N ARG A 76 2.89 7.66 -7.84
CA ARG A 76 3.97 8.52 -8.37
C ARG A 76 5.31 7.80 -8.45
N VAL A 77 5.64 7.00 -7.43
CA VAL A 77 6.87 6.20 -7.43
C VAL A 77 6.84 5.17 -8.55
N VAL A 78 5.74 4.44 -8.71
CA VAL A 78 5.57 3.44 -9.77
C VAL A 78 5.65 4.08 -11.16
N LEU A 79 5.03 5.25 -11.38
CA LEU A 79 5.11 5.96 -12.65
C LEU A 79 6.53 6.42 -12.98
N LYS A 80 7.32 6.80 -11.98
CA LYS A 80 8.75 7.12 -12.17
C LYS A 80 9.57 5.89 -12.55
N LEU A 81 9.21 4.71 -12.06
CA LEU A 81 9.86 3.44 -12.42
C LEU A 81 9.58 3.05 -13.87
N ILE A 82 8.35 3.23 -14.36
CA ILE A 82 7.95 2.84 -15.73
C ILE A 82 8.49 3.81 -16.80
N LYS A 83 8.73 5.07 -16.44
CA LYS A 83 9.27 6.09 -17.37
C LYS A 83 10.79 6.06 -17.52
N LYS A 84 11.48 5.13 -16.87
CA LYS A 84 12.90 4.86 -17.04
C LYS A 84 13.09 3.69 -18.00
#